data_AF-A0AAU6Y4A3-F1
#
_entry.id   AF-A0AAU6Y4A3-F1
#
_cell.length_a   1.000
_cell.length_b   1.000
_cell.length_c   1.000
_cell.angle_alpha   90.00
_cell.angle_beta   90.00
_cell.angle_gamma   90.00
#
_symmetry.space_group_name_H-M   'P 1'
#
loop_
_entity.id
_entity.type
_entity.pdbx_description
1 polymer ?
#
loop_
_entity_poly.entity_id
_entity_poly.type
_entity_poly.pdbx_seq_one_letter_code
_entity_poly.pdbx_strand_id
1 'polypeptide(L)'
;MLDTLITSKTRLKLLLKFFLNGNNKSYLRGLESEFGESSNAIRIELNRFEEAGLLVSATEGNKKIYQANKNNSIYNDIHNLLMKFVGIDEIIEKVLRRVGDLQSAYIIGDFARGIDSQQIDLLLVGSKMNEKYILSLINKVEGLVKRHINLSTLVPEQLPEFLSSTNSLLIWSGGSSKDSN
;
A
#
# COMPACT_ATOMS: atom_id res chain seq x y z
N MET A 1 -9.96 12.35 -7.03
CA MET A 1 -10.86 11.45 -7.78
C MET A 1 -11.57 10.40 -6.92
N LEU A 2 -10.91 9.67 -6.01
CA LEU A 2 -11.63 8.70 -5.15
C LEU A 2 -12.35 9.38 -3.98
N ASP A 3 -11.82 10.50 -3.51
CA ASP A 3 -12.42 11.45 -2.57
C ASP A 3 -13.77 12.05 -3.06
N THR A 4 -14.02 12.08 -4.37
CA THR A 4 -15.33 12.51 -4.91
C THR A 4 -16.37 11.38 -4.87
N LEU A 5 -15.94 10.12 -4.84
CA LEU A 5 -16.82 8.96 -4.71
C LEU A 5 -17.02 8.56 -3.24
N ILE A 6 -15.98 8.73 -2.43
CA ILE A 6 -15.94 8.39 -1.01
C ILE A 6 -15.85 9.68 -0.21
N THR A 7 -17.01 10.23 0.13
CA THR A 7 -17.13 11.53 0.80
C THR A 7 -16.59 11.54 2.23
N SER A 8 -16.58 10.38 2.91
CA SER A 8 -16.02 10.24 4.25
C SER A 8 -14.50 10.10 4.19
N LYS A 9 -13.80 11.12 4.70
CA LYS A 9 -12.33 11.11 4.85
C LYS A 9 -11.86 9.95 5.73
N THR A 10 -12.55 9.69 6.84
CA THR A 10 -12.28 8.57 7.73
C THR A 10 -12.37 7.24 6.99
N ARG A 11 -13.42 7.06 6.17
CA ARG A 11 -13.61 5.84 5.37
C ARG A 11 -12.46 5.65 4.38
N LEU A 12 -12.08 6.71 3.65
CA LEU A 12 -10.97 6.62 2.69
C LEU A 12 -9.65 6.26 3.38
N LYS A 13 -9.36 6.87 4.54
CA LYS A 13 -8.18 6.51 5.35
C LYS A 13 -8.21 5.06 5.81
N LEU A 14 -9.37 4.55 6.24
CA LEU A 14 -9.51 3.14 6.63
C LEU A 14 -9.34 2.19 5.44
N LEU A 15 -9.87 2.56 4.27
CA LEU A 15 -9.66 1.79 3.04
C LEU A 15 -8.18 1.71 2.70
N LEU A 16 -7.48 2.85 2.67
CA LEU A 16 -6.03 2.86 2.46
C LEU A 16 -5.30 2.04 3.52
N LYS A 17 -5.65 2.21 4.80
CA LYS A 17 -5.01 1.53 5.93
C LYS A 17 -5.04 0.02 5.79
N PHE A 18 -6.22 -0.53 5.50
CA PHE A 18 -6.45 -1.96 5.58
C PHE A 18 -6.41 -2.67 4.23
N PHE A 19 -6.74 -2.00 3.13
CA PHE A 19 -6.90 -2.65 1.82
C PHE A 19 -5.76 -2.36 0.85
N LEU A 20 -4.97 -1.30 1.05
CA LEU A 20 -3.75 -1.10 0.25
C LEU A 20 -2.70 -2.16 0.62
N ASN A 21 -2.50 -2.40 1.92
CA ASN A 21 -1.68 -3.47 2.44
C ASN A 21 -2.50 -4.32 3.43
N GLY A 22 -3.08 -5.42 2.95
CA GLY A 22 -3.95 -6.31 3.73
C GLY A 22 -3.29 -7.00 4.93
N ASN A 23 -1.97 -6.88 5.09
CA ASN A 23 -1.27 -7.36 6.28
C ASN A 23 -1.30 -6.35 7.43
N ASN A 24 -1.72 -5.11 7.17
CA ASN A 24 -1.83 -4.09 8.19
C ASN A 24 -2.88 -4.47 9.24
N LYS A 25 -2.47 -4.38 10.49
CA LYS A 25 -3.31 -4.51 11.67
C LYS A 25 -3.33 -3.18 12.41
N SER A 26 -4.49 -2.81 12.96
CA SER A 26 -4.56 -1.62 13.81
C SER A 26 -5.70 -1.72 14.83
N TYR A 27 -5.64 -0.86 15.84
CA TYR A 27 -6.66 -0.74 16.87
C TYR A 27 -7.14 0.70 16.96
N LEU A 28 -8.31 0.91 17.55
CA LEU A 28 -9.01 2.19 17.52
C LEU A 28 -8.14 3.39 17.94
N ARG A 29 -7.43 3.30 19.08
CA ARG A 29 -6.57 4.39 19.56
C ARG A 29 -5.32 4.60 18.68
N GLY A 30 -4.80 3.53 18.07
CA GLY A 30 -3.70 3.64 17.12
C GLY A 30 -4.13 4.46 15.89
N LEU A 31 -5.31 4.16 15.36
CA LEU A 31 -5.91 4.89 14.24
C LEU A 31 -6.22 6.35 14.58
N GLU A 32 -6.68 6.63 15.81
CA GLU A 32 -6.90 8.00 16.27
C GLU A 32 -5.62 8.84 16.22
N SER A 33 -4.50 8.29 16.73
CA SER A 33 -3.19 8.95 16.65
C SER A 33 -2.67 9.08 15.22
N GLU A 34 -2.86 8.04 14.39
CA GLU A 34 -2.38 8.00 13.01
C GLU A 34 -3.17 8.94 12.07
N PHE A 35 -4.49 9.02 12.26
CA PHE A 35 -5.37 9.77 11.38
C PHE A 35 -5.63 11.21 11.84
N GLY A 36 -5.36 11.52 13.11
CA GLY A 36 -5.69 12.82 13.71
C GLY A 36 -7.20 13.07 13.74
N GLU A 37 -8.00 12.03 13.93
CA GLU A 37 -9.47 12.09 13.90
C GLU A 37 -10.08 11.53 15.18
N SER A 38 -11.28 12.00 15.52
CA SER A 38 -11.96 11.56 16.75
C SER A 38 -12.18 10.04 16.77
N SER A 39 -11.95 9.43 17.94
CA SER A 39 -12.24 8.02 18.20
C SER A 39 -13.65 7.60 17.76
N ASN A 40 -14.66 8.48 17.88
CA ASN A 40 -16.03 8.14 17.53
C ASN A 40 -16.24 7.98 16.01
N ALA A 41 -15.69 8.89 15.20
CA ALA A 41 -15.80 8.80 13.74
C ALA A 41 -15.15 7.52 13.21
N ILE A 42 -13.96 7.21 13.72
CA ILE A 42 -13.22 5.98 13.36
C ILE A 42 -14.00 4.74 13.78
N ARG A 43 -14.54 4.71 15.01
CA ARG A 43 -15.34 3.59 15.53
C ARG A 43 -16.55 3.30 14.66
N ILE A 44 -17.29 4.33 14.25
CA ILE A 44 -18.48 4.17 13.41
C ILE A 44 -18.11 3.48 12.09
N GLU A 45 -17.05 3.92 11.42
CA GLU A 45 -16.63 3.34 10.15
C GLU A 45 -16.02 1.93 10.31
N LEU A 46 -15.25 1.68 11.38
CA LEU A 46 -14.75 0.34 11.69
C LEU A 46 -15.90 -0.66 11.90
N ASN A 47 -16.92 -0.28 12.68
CA ASN A 47 -18.09 -1.13 12.91
C ASN A 47 -18.82 -1.42 11.60
N ARG A 48 -19.02 -0.40 10.75
CA ARG A 48 -19.64 -0.57 9.42
C ARG A 48 -18.87 -1.55 8.54
N PHE A 49 -17.54 -1.47 8.54
CA PHE A 49 -16.72 -2.38 7.75
C PHE A 49 -16.76 -3.81 8.32
N GLU A 50 -16.75 -3.95 9.64
CA GLU A 50 -16.88 -5.25 10.29
C GLU A 50 -18.26 -5.90 10.04
N GLU A 51 -19.35 -5.14 10.18
CA GLU A 51 -20.72 -5.57 9.88
C GLU A 51 -20.89 -5.97 8.40
N ALA A 52 -20.21 -5.29 7.49
CA ALA A 52 -20.18 -5.63 6.06
C ALA A 52 -19.26 -6.83 5.74
N GLY A 53 -18.58 -7.40 6.75
CA GLY A 53 -17.62 -8.50 6.57
C GLY A 53 -16.34 -8.09 5.82
N LEU A 54 -16.07 -6.78 5.70
CA LEU A 54 -14.89 -6.21 5.05
C LEU A 54 -13.67 -6.23 5.96
N LEU A 55 -13.88 -6.06 7.27
CA LEU A 55 -12.86 -6.26 8.30
C LEU A 55 -13.22 -7.46 9.16
N VAL A 56 -12.20 -8.15 9.64
CA VAL A 56 -12.28 -9.06 10.78
C VAL A 56 -11.62 -8.41 11.99
N SER A 57 -12.03 -8.81 13.18
CA SER A 57 -11.39 -8.37 14.40
C SER A 57 -11.06 -9.53 15.34
N ALA A 58 -10.04 -9.31 16.15
CA ALA A 58 -9.64 -10.20 17.22
C ALA A 58 -9.26 -9.40 18.46
N THR A 59 -9.46 -9.98 19.63
CA THR A 59 -9.01 -9.39 20.89
C THR A 59 -7.58 -9.83 21.16
N GLU A 60 -6.66 -8.87 21.22
CA GLU A 60 -5.27 -9.08 21.64
C GLU A 60 -5.03 -8.27 22.92
N GLY A 61 -4.98 -8.97 24.06
CA GLY A 61 -4.98 -8.34 25.39
C GLY A 61 -6.27 -7.58 25.66
N ASN A 62 -6.16 -6.26 25.89
CA ASN A 62 -7.31 -5.37 26.07
C ASN A 62 -7.65 -4.55 24.81
N LYS A 63 -7.06 -4.89 23.66
CA LYS A 63 -7.26 -4.17 22.40
C LYS A 63 -8.05 -5.02 21.42
N LYS A 64 -9.06 -4.41 20.80
CA LYS A 64 -9.71 -4.95 19.61
C LYS A 64 -8.87 -4.57 18.39
N ILE A 65 -8.23 -5.56 17.79
CA ILE A 65 -7.38 -5.43 16.59
C ILE A 65 -8.24 -5.71 15.37
N TYR A 66 -8.13 -4.86 14.36
CA TYR A 66 -8.83 -4.97 13.08
C TYR A 66 -7.85 -5.30 11.97
N GLN A 67 -8.31 -6.07 10.99
CA GLN A 67 -7.58 -6.42 9.76
C GLN A 67 -8.56 -6.59 8.60
N ALA A 68 -8.10 -6.34 7.37
CA ALA A 68 -8.89 -6.64 6.18
C ALA A 68 -9.22 -8.13 6.07
N ASN A 69 -10.48 -8.42 5.76
CA ASN A 69 -10.93 -9.76 5.43
C ASN A 69 -10.57 -10.08 3.98
N LYS A 70 -9.40 -10.70 3.75
CA LYS A 70 -8.96 -11.08 2.40
C LYS A 70 -9.84 -12.14 1.74
N ASN A 71 -10.66 -12.85 2.52
CA ASN A 71 -11.61 -13.84 2.01
C ASN A 71 -12.92 -13.20 1.52
N ASN A 72 -13.12 -11.89 1.75
CA ASN A 72 -14.29 -11.19 1.25
C ASN A 72 -14.21 -11.03 -0.27
N SER A 73 -15.31 -11.30 -0.99
CA SER A 73 -15.35 -11.32 -2.44
C SER A 73 -14.95 -9.99 -3.10
N ILE A 74 -15.15 -8.85 -2.43
CA ILE A 74 -14.81 -7.52 -2.98
C ILE A 74 -13.44 -7.00 -2.51
N TYR A 75 -12.68 -7.78 -1.73
CA TYR A 75 -11.36 -7.35 -1.22
C TYR A 75 -10.43 -6.96 -2.37
N ASN A 76 -10.32 -7.82 -3.39
CA ASN A 76 -9.44 -7.58 -4.54
C ASN A 76 -9.86 -6.35 -5.36
N ASP A 77 -11.16 -6.11 -5.50
CA ASP A 77 -11.67 -4.93 -6.21
C ASP A 77 -11.30 -3.64 -5.49
N ILE A 78 -11.46 -3.61 -4.16
CA ILE A 78 -11.05 -2.46 -3.33
C ILE A 78 -9.53 -2.27 -3.42
N HIS A 79 -8.74 -3.33 -3.26
CA HIS A 79 -7.29 -3.27 -3.35
C HIS A 79 -6.84 -2.67 -4.70
N ASN A 80 -7.37 -3.21 -5.81
CA ASN A 80 -7.05 -2.74 -7.15
C ASN A 80 -7.49 -1.30 -7.39
N LEU A 81 -8.65 -0.90 -6.87
CA LEU A 81 -9.12 0.49 -6.92
C LEU A 81 -8.16 1.42 -6.18
N LEU A 82 -7.67 1.03 -5.01
CA LEU A 82 -6.72 1.81 -4.24
C LEU A 82 -5.35 1.90 -4.92
N MET A 83 -4.87 0.81 -5.53
CA MET A 83 -3.64 0.81 -6.33
C MET A 83 -3.72 1.84 -7.47
N LYS A 84 -4.86 1.89 -8.16
CA LYS A 84 -5.16 2.90 -9.21
C LYS A 84 -5.26 4.31 -8.65
N PHE A 85 -5.91 4.46 -7.50
CA PHE A 85 -6.08 5.76 -6.85
C PHE A 85 -4.75 6.36 -6.39
N VAL A 86 -3.84 5.54 -5.86
CA VAL A 86 -2.50 5.97 -5.46
C VAL A 86 -1.60 6.20 -6.69
N GLY A 87 -1.82 5.46 -7.78
CA GLY A 87 -1.01 5.51 -9.00
C GLY A 87 0.08 4.43 -9.05
N ILE A 88 -0.04 3.37 -8.24
CA ILE A 88 0.92 2.26 -8.20
C ILE A 88 0.78 1.40 -9.47
N ASP A 89 -0.43 1.29 -10.02
CA ASP A 89 -0.67 0.61 -11.30
C ASP A 89 0.12 1.24 -12.46
N GLU A 90 0.15 2.57 -12.53
CA GLU A 90 0.94 3.31 -13.51
C GLU A 90 2.45 3.06 -13.33
N ILE A 91 2.93 2.97 -12.08
CA ILE A 91 4.32 2.60 -11.78
C ILE A 91 4.62 1.19 -12.30
N ILE A 92 3.74 0.21 -12.02
CA ILE A 92 3.92 -1.18 -12.46
C ILE A 92 4.02 -1.24 -13.99
N GLU A 93 3.06 -0.65 -14.70
CA GLU A 93 2.94 -0.78 -16.15
C GLU A 93 3.98 0.03 -16.93
N LYS A 94 4.34 1.23 -16.45
CA LYS A 94 5.24 2.15 -17.18
C LYS A 94 6.68 2.13 -16.69
N VAL A 95 6.93 1.69 -15.45
CA VAL A 95 8.28 1.57 -14.91
C VAL A 95 8.65 0.09 -14.83
N LEU A 96 8.02 -0.67 -13.93
CA LEU A 96 8.54 -1.96 -13.48
C LEU A 96 8.63 -3.01 -14.59
N ARG A 97 7.65 -3.06 -15.51
CA ARG A 97 7.68 -3.95 -16.69
C ARG A 97 8.80 -3.64 -17.69
N ARG A 98 9.43 -2.47 -17.61
CA ARG A 98 10.46 -1.99 -18.55
C ARG A 98 11.85 -1.99 -17.95
N VAL A 99 11.96 -2.14 -16.63
CA VAL A 99 13.26 -2.20 -15.95
C VAL A 99 13.87 -3.58 -16.17
N GLY A 100 15.06 -3.61 -16.79
CA GLY A 100 15.89 -4.82 -16.83
C GLY A 100 16.56 -5.09 -15.49
N ASP A 101 16.83 -6.37 -15.20
CA ASP A 101 17.51 -6.83 -13.98
C ASP A 101 16.78 -6.47 -12.66
N LEU A 102 15.47 -6.23 -12.72
CA LEU A 102 14.62 -6.08 -11.55
C LEU A 102 14.23 -7.46 -11.01
N GLN A 103 14.41 -7.70 -9.71
CA GLN A 103 13.98 -8.93 -9.03
C GLN A 103 12.69 -8.76 -8.24
N SER A 104 12.53 -7.59 -7.61
CA SER A 104 11.30 -7.24 -6.90
C SER A 104 11.20 -5.73 -6.74
N ALA A 105 9.98 -5.23 -6.55
CA ALA A 105 9.75 -3.83 -6.19
C ALA A 105 8.75 -3.73 -5.04
N TYR A 106 9.02 -2.77 -4.16
CA TYR A 106 8.21 -2.51 -2.97
C TYR A 106 7.82 -1.05 -2.90
N ILE A 107 6.62 -0.80 -2.39
CA ILE A 107 6.30 0.50 -1.80
C ILE A 107 6.72 0.45 -0.33
N ILE A 108 7.37 1.50 0.14
CA ILE A 108 7.78 1.65 1.54
C ILE A 108 7.12 2.92 2.14
N GLY A 109 7.47 3.27 3.38
CA GLY A 109 7.03 4.54 3.98
C GLY A 109 5.53 4.60 4.25
N ASP A 110 4.91 5.75 3.94
CA ASP A 110 3.52 6.06 4.30
C ASP A 110 2.52 5.10 3.66
N PHE A 111 2.62 4.89 2.35
CA PHE A 111 1.69 4.01 1.64
C PHE A 111 1.83 2.55 2.05
N ALA A 112 3.03 2.07 2.40
CA ALA A 112 3.19 0.73 2.95
C ALA A 112 2.46 0.56 4.30
N ARG A 113 2.38 1.63 5.10
CA ARG A 113 1.59 1.71 6.34
C ARG A 113 0.11 1.99 6.10
N GLY A 114 -0.29 2.24 4.84
CA GLY A 114 -1.64 2.57 4.43
C GLY A 114 -2.07 4.00 4.77
N ILE A 115 -1.10 4.92 4.84
CA ILE A 115 -1.30 6.36 5.07
C ILE A 115 -1.20 7.07 3.71
N ASP A 116 -2.14 7.98 3.42
CA ASP A 116 -2.08 8.81 2.21
C ASP A 116 -0.96 9.85 2.31
N SER A 117 -0.17 10.00 1.25
CA SER A 117 0.97 10.92 1.20
C SER A 117 1.21 11.48 -0.20
N GLN A 118 1.73 12.70 -0.30
CA GLN A 118 2.05 13.32 -1.59
C GLN A 118 3.27 12.68 -2.28
N GLN A 119 3.96 11.79 -1.56
CA GLN A 119 5.12 11.05 -2.03
C GLN A 119 4.86 9.54 -2.00
N ILE A 120 5.30 8.85 -3.06
CA ILE A 120 5.36 7.40 -3.14
C ILE A 120 6.83 7.01 -2.99
N ASP A 121 7.18 6.32 -1.91
CA ASP A 121 8.53 5.77 -1.73
C ASP A 121 8.62 4.41 -2.43
N LEU A 122 9.35 4.36 -3.54
CA LEU A 122 9.53 3.18 -4.39
C LEU A 122 10.92 2.58 -4.18
N LEU A 123 10.95 1.34 -3.71
CA LEU A 123 12.17 0.54 -3.60
C LEU A 123 12.25 -0.45 -4.76
N LEU A 124 13.31 -0.36 -5.55
CA LEU A 124 13.63 -1.33 -6.60
C LEU A 124 14.78 -2.22 -6.14
N VAL A 125 14.60 -3.54 -6.29
CA VAL A 125 15.61 -4.53 -5.90
C VAL A 125 16.15 -5.20 -7.15
N GLY A 126 17.47 -5.14 -7.34
CA GLY A 126 18.12 -5.68 -8.53
C GLY A 126 19.61 -5.41 -8.54
N SER A 127 20.37 -6.21 -9.30
CA SER A 127 21.84 -6.15 -9.26
C SER A 127 22.46 -5.23 -10.31
N LYS A 128 21.80 -5.02 -11.46
CA LYS A 128 22.36 -4.31 -12.64
C LYS A 128 21.36 -3.38 -13.31
N MET A 129 20.56 -2.69 -12.51
CA MET A 129 19.54 -1.76 -12.99
C MET A 129 20.13 -0.49 -13.61
N ASN A 130 19.60 -0.04 -14.75
CA ASN A 130 20.00 1.22 -15.38
C ASN A 130 19.28 2.41 -14.71
N GLU A 131 19.91 3.01 -13.70
CA GLU A 131 19.33 4.11 -12.92
C GLU A 131 18.89 5.29 -13.78
N LYS A 132 19.70 5.71 -14.76
CA LYS A 132 19.36 6.84 -15.65
C LYS A 132 18.10 6.56 -16.45
N TYR A 133 17.96 5.34 -16.96
CA TYR A 133 16.76 4.92 -17.68
C TYR A 133 15.54 4.88 -16.76
N ILE A 134 15.68 4.32 -15.55
CA ILE A 134 14.60 4.24 -14.56
C ILE A 134 14.11 5.64 -14.17
N LEU A 135 15.01 6.56 -13.85
CA LEU A 135 14.66 7.95 -13.53
C LEU A 135 13.89 8.62 -14.69
N SER A 136 14.27 8.32 -15.94
CA SER A 136 13.54 8.83 -17.11
C SER A 136 12.11 8.28 -17.23
N LEU A 137 11.86 7.05 -16.76
CA LEU A 137 10.52 6.46 -16.71
C LEU A 137 9.71 7.06 -15.56
N ILE A 138 10.33 7.22 -14.38
CA ILE A 138 9.70 7.82 -13.21
C ILE A 138 9.22 9.24 -13.52
N ASN A 139 10.06 10.09 -14.11
CA ASN A 139 9.68 11.46 -14.47
C ASN A 139 8.44 11.52 -15.38
N LYS A 140 8.26 10.53 -16.25
CA LYS A 140 7.06 10.43 -17.11
C LYS A 140 5.83 10.01 -16.32
N VAL A 141 5.99 9.13 -15.34
CA VAL A 141 4.89 8.62 -14.50
C VAL A 141 4.45 9.66 -13.47
N GLU A 142 5.35 10.42 -12.87
CA GLU A 142 5.00 11.50 -11.94
C GLU A 142 4.03 12.52 -12.56
N GLY A 143 4.23 12.84 -13.85
CA GLY A 143 3.32 13.71 -14.60
C GLY A 143 1.89 13.16 -14.75
N LEU A 144 1.70 11.85 -14.56
CA LEU A 144 0.40 11.17 -14.65
C LEU A 144 -0.25 10.98 -13.28
N VAL A 145 0.53 10.54 -12.28
CA VAL A 145 0.02 10.18 -10.95
C VAL A 145 -0.12 11.38 -10.02
N LYS A 146 0.42 12.55 -10.40
CA LYS A 146 0.38 13.81 -9.61
C LYS A 146 0.92 13.66 -8.18
N ARG A 147 1.82 12.70 -7.97
CA ARG A 147 2.54 12.43 -6.72
C ARG A 147 4.02 12.33 -7.04
N HIS A 148 4.87 12.79 -6.14
CA HIS A 148 6.31 12.64 -6.26
C HIS A 148 6.70 11.18 -5.99
N ILE A 149 7.62 10.61 -6.76
CA ILE A 149 8.12 9.25 -6.58
C ILE A 149 9.56 9.34 -6.10
N ASN A 150 9.77 9.00 -4.83
CA ASN A 150 11.09 8.91 -4.24
C ASN A 150 11.66 7.51 -4.49
N LEU A 151 12.65 7.42 -5.39
CA LEU A 151 13.27 6.15 -5.77
C LEU A 151 14.43 5.79 -4.83
N SER A 152 14.44 4.55 -4.35
CA SER A 152 15.60 3.90 -3.76
C SER A 152 15.90 2.59 -4.48
N THR A 153 17.18 2.27 -4.64
CA THR A 153 17.65 1.01 -5.21
C THR A 153 18.36 0.19 -4.15
N LEU A 154 18.20 -1.14 -4.20
CA LEU A 154 18.82 -2.06 -3.27
C LEU A 154 19.32 -3.30 -3.99
N VAL A 155 20.49 -3.80 -3.57
CA VAL A 155 20.96 -5.10 -4.05
C VAL A 155 20.21 -6.23 -3.33
N PRO A 156 19.92 -7.36 -4.00
CA PRO A 156 19.10 -8.45 -3.43
C PRO A 156 19.59 -8.97 -2.07
N GLU A 157 20.90 -8.96 -1.85
CA GLU A 157 21.55 -9.49 -0.63
C GLU A 157 21.19 -8.68 0.62
N GLN A 158 20.86 -7.39 0.47
CA GLN A 158 20.49 -6.49 1.57
C GLN A 158 18.99 -6.50 1.86
N LEU A 159 18.18 -7.12 1.00
CA LEU A 159 16.73 -7.10 1.10
C LEU A 159 16.20 -7.68 2.42
N PRO A 160 16.67 -8.83 2.93
CA PRO A 160 16.13 -9.40 4.16
C PRO A 160 16.29 -8.48 5.38
N GLU A 161 17.44 -7.83 5.53
CA GLU A 161 17.72 -6.88 6.60
C GLU A 161 16.85 -5.62 6.47
N PHE A 162 16.69 -5.12 5.24
CA PHE A 162 15.86 -3.95 4.96
C PHE A 162 14.38 -4.21 5.29
N LEU A 163 13.83 -5.34 4.85
CA LEU A 163 12.42 -5.70 5.10
C LEU A 163 12.13 -5.99 6.58
N SER A 164 13.14 -6.41 7.34
CA SER A 164 12.99 -6.67 8.78
C SER A 164 12.81 -5.38 9.60
N SER A 165 13.29 -4.25 9.09
CA SER A 165 13.27 -2.96 9.78
C SER A 165 12.24 -1.97 9.22
N THR A 166 11.57 -2.31 8.12
CA THR A 166 10.75 -1.35 7.37
C THR A 166 9.42 -1.96 6.92
N ASN A 167 8.31 -1.25 7.18
CA ASN A 167 7.02 -1.59 6.57
C ASN A 167 7.12 -1.48 5.05
N SER A 168 6.75 -2.57 4.37
CA SER A 168 6.84 -2.68 2.92
C SER A 168 5.59 -3.35 2.35
N LEU A 169 5.27 -2.99 1.12
CA LEU A 169 4.22 -3.59 0.30
C LEU A 169 4.88 -4.07 -0.99
N LEU A 170 4.97 -5.39 -1.19
CA LEU A 170 5.44 -5.97 -2.45
C LEU A 170 4.43 -5.65 -3.54
N ILE A 171 4.89 -5.00 -4.62
CA ILE A 171 4.04 -4.63 -5.77
C ILE A 171 4.46 -5.32 -7.07
N TRP A 172 5.66 -5.91 -7.11
CA TRP A 172 6.14 -6.64 -8.28
C TRP A 172 7.22 -7.64 -7.89
N SER A 173 7.22 -8.80 -8.54
CA SER A 173 8.28 -9.81 -8.44
C SER A 173 8.63 -10.33 -9.83
N GLY A 174 9.93 -10.39 -10.13
CA GLY A 174 10.51 -10.79 -11.42
C GLY A 174 10.66 -12.30 -11.59
N GLY A 175 10.39 -13.06 -10.52
CA GLY A 175 10.21 -14.51 -10.59
C GLY A 175 8.72 -14.82 -10.68
N SER A 176 8.34 -15.66 -11.66
CA SER A 176 7.00 -16.19 -11.85
C SER A 176 6.21 -16.37 -10.55
N SER A 177 5.16 -15.56 -10.36
CA SER A 177 4.02 -15.91 -9.50
C SER A 177 2.75 -16.02 -10.36
N LYS A 178 2.78 -16.99 -11.27
CA LYS A 178 1.74 -18.02 -11.20
C LYS A 178 2.15 -18.91 -10.02
N ASP A 179 1.19 -19.24 -9.17
CA ASP A 179 1.30 -20.11 -8.00
C ASP A 179 1.58 -19.38 -6.67
N SER A 180 0.52 -18.91 -6.02
CA SER A 180 0.13 -19.39 -4.67
C SER A 180 -1.36 -19.09 -4.47
N ASN A 181 -2.12 -20.11 -4.09
CA ASN A 181 -3.57 -20.15 -3.88
C ASN A 181 -4.20 -18.94 -3.15
#